data_AF-T0Z3E5-F1
#
_entry.id   AF-T0Z3E5-F1
#
_cell.length_a   1.000
_cell.length_b   1.000
_cell.length_c   1.000
_cell.angle_alpha   90.00
_cell.angle_beta   90.00
_cell.angle_gamma   90.00
#
_symmetry.space_group_name_H-M   'P 1'
#
loop_
_entity.id
_entity.type
_entity.pdbx_description
1 polymer ?
#
loop_
_entity_poly.entity_id
_entity_poly.type
_entity_poly.pdbx_seq_one_letter_code
_entity_poly.pdbx_strand_id
1 'polypeptide(L)'
;GPVAIDASETDLSAGGGAEVVLYTAVAFTLEDGRGLIAATLRPETIYGVTNLWVHPTEPLRTWILGHQRYLVGEAAAPRLIEQHGGELGPIVAAAEVIGRTVKAPLTGRHVPIVSSRIVDPQMGTGVVMSVPAHAPADALALRELPPKLRESVPPAHELLEIPDDAPLSASER
;
A
#
# COMPACT_ATOMS: atom_id res chain seq x y z
N GLY A 1 25.90 -44.71 -15.07
CA GLY A 1 25.15 -43.65 -15.76
C GLY A 1 25.30 -42.37 -14.96
N PRO A 2 25.44 -41.20 -15.58
CA PRO A 2 25.64 -39.98 -14.81
C PRO A 2 24.37 -39.66 -14.03
N VAL A 3 24.55 -39.39 -12.74
CA VAL A 3 23.51 -38.93 -11.82
C VAL A 3 23.17 -37.50 -12.22
N ALA A 4 21.89 -37.21 -12.45
CA ALA A 4 21.42 -35.86 -12.65
C ALA A 4 21.65 -35.08 -11.35
N ILE A 5 22.63 -34.17 -11.38
CA ILE A 5 22.78 -33.14 -10.37
C ILE A 5 21.65 -32.12 -10.60
N ASP A 6 20.81 -31.96 -9.58
CA ASP A 6 19.79 -30.92 -9.54
C ASP A 6 20.50 -29.55 -9.58
N ALA A 7 20.25 -28.79 -10.65
CA ALA A 7 20.88 -27.49 -10.88
C ALA A 7 20.26 -26.37 -10.02
N SER A 8 19.31 -26.66 -9.14
CA SER A 8 18.60 -25.64 -8.37
C SER A 8 19.28 -25.21 -7.06
N GLU A 9 20.28 -25.95 -6.56
CA GLU A 9 20.90 -25.64 -5.25
C GLU A 9 22.22 -24.85 -5.29
N THR A 10 22.81 -24.56 -6.46
CA THR A 10 24.18 -24.00 -6.52
C THR A 10 24.30 -22.54 -6.97
N ASP A 11 23.21 -21.77 -7.08
CA ASP A 11 23.29 -20.35 -7.50
C ASP A 11 22.75 -19.34 -6.48
N LEU A 12 22.88 -19.64 -5.18
CA LEU A 12 22.74 -18.65 -4.11
C LEU A 12 24.12 -18.03 -3.82
N SER A 13 24.68 -17.32 -4.79
CA SER A 13 25.99 -16.66 -4.67
C SER A 13 25.94 -15.27 -3.98
N ALA A 14 24.75 -14.81 -3.59
CA ALA A 14 24.57 -13.70 -2.64
C ALA A 14 23.19 -13.75 -1.95
N GLY A 15 23.12 -14.23 -0.72
CA GLY A 15 21.88 -14.12 0.07
C GLY A 15 21.79 -15.12 1.23
N GLY A 16 22.35 -14.76 2.38
CA GLY A 16 22.01 -15.45 3.63
C GLY A 16 20.61 -15.02 4.08
N GLY A 17 19.65 -15.95 4.07
CA GLY A 17 18.38 -15.82 4.80
C GLY A 17 17.29 -14.98 4.10
N ALA A 18 16.93 -15.30 2.85
CA ALA A 18 15.71 -14.75 2.25
C ALA A 18 14.47 -15.31 2.98
N GLU A 19 13.91 -14.52 3.91
CA GLU A 19 12.64 -14.84 4.56
C GLU A 19 11.48 -14.46 3.63
N VAL A 20 10.59 -15.42 3.34
CA VAL A 20 9.38 -15.16 2.57
C VAL A 20 8.39 -14.43 3.46
N VAL A 21 8.22 -13.13 3.24
CA VAL A 21 7.25 -12.30 3.97
C VAL A 21 5.95 -12.21 3.17
N LEU A 22 4.86 -12.69 3.76
CA LEU A 22 3.52 -12.59 3.17
C LEU A 22 2.87 -11.25 3.55
N TYR A 23 2.51 -10.46 2.55
CA TYR A 23 1.75 -9.22 2.72
C TYR A 23 0.29 -9.41 2.29
N THR A 24 -0.61 -8.73 2.98
CA THR A 24 -1.97 -8.50 2.47
C THR A 24 -1.96 -7.27 1.57
N ALA A 25 -2.41 -7.44 0.32
CA ALA A 25 -2.62 -6.34 -0.62
C ALA A 25 -4.01 -5.74 -0.42
N VAL A 26 -4.07 -4.43 -0.20
CA VAL A 26 -5.31 -3.68 0.05
C VAL A 26 -5.47 -2.62 -1.03
N ALA A 27 -6.58 -2.68 -1.76
CA ALA A 27 -6.88 -1.73 -2.84
C ALA A 27 -7.66 -0.51 -2.32
N PHE A 28 -7.09 0.68 -2.52
CA PHE A 28 -7.74 1.96 -2.27
C PHE A 28 -8.13 2.61 -3.60
N THR A 29 -9.37 3.04 -3.75
CA THR A 29 -9.88 3.47 -5.07
C THR A 29 -9.61 4.95 -5.31
N LEU A 30 -8.88 5.29 -6.39
CA LEU A 30 -8.75 6.65 -6.90
C LEU A 30 -10.06 7.11 -7.56
N GLU A 31 -10.27 8.42 -7.64
CA GLU A 31 -11.44 9.02 -8.30
C GLU A 31 -11.63 8.58 -9.77
N ASP A 32 -10.53 8.25 -10.45
CA ASP A 32 -10.55 7.75 -11.84
C ASP A 32 -10.81 6.24 -11.96
N GLY A 33 -11.16 5.58 -10.86
CA GLY A 33 -11.51 4.16 -10.80
C GLY A 33 -10.32 3.21 -10.69
N ARG A 34 -9.08 3.69 -10.78
CA ARG A 34 -7.89 2.85 -10.55
C ARG A 34 -7.74 2.49 -9.07
N GLY A 35 -7.22 1.30 -8.77
CA GLY A 35 -6.89 0.91 -7.39
C GLY A 35 -5.43 1.19 -7.04
N LEU A 36 -5.14 2.00 -6.04
CA LEU A 36 -3.81 2.13 -5.45
C LEU A 36 -3.61 1.02 -4.41
N ILE A 37 -2.65 0.12 -4.62
CA ILE A 37 -2.48 -1.06 -3.76
C ILE A 37 -1.45 -0.79 -2.67
N ALA A 38 -1.89 -0.81 -1.41
CA ALA A 38 -1.02 -0.80 -0.24
C ALA A 38 -0.74 -2.22 0.26
N ALA A 39 0.50 -2.50 0.68
CA ALA A 39 0.87 -3.75 1.32
C ALA A 39 0.88 -3.58 2.85
N THR A 40 0.32 -4.54 3.59
CA THR A 40 0.33 -4.53 5.06
C THR A 40 0.47 -5.93 5.65
N LEU A 41 1.10 -6.01 6.83
CA LEU A 41 1.12 -7.21 7.68
C LEU A 41 -0.01 -7.24 8.70
N ARG A 42 -0.76 -6.13 8.81
CA ARG A 42 -1.82 -5.90 9.80
C ARG A 42 -3.11 -5.43 9.13
N PRO A 43 -3.81 -6.31 8.37
CA PRO A 43 -5.01 -5.94 7.63
C PRO A 43 -6.15 -5.43 8.53
N GLU A 44 -6.20 -5.85 9.78
CA GLU A 44 -7.18 -5.41 10.78
C GLU A 44 -7.11 -3.91 11.09
N THR A 45 -5.96 -3.28 10.85
CA THR A 45 -5.74 -1.84 11.15
C THR A 45 -6.34 -0.89 10.11
N ILE A 46 -6.96 -1.43 9.06
CA ILE A 46 -7.53 -0.69 7.94
C ILE A 46 -8.57 0.37 8.33
N TYR A 47 -9.31 0.13 9.42
CA TYR A 47 -10.30 1.08 9.96
C TYR A 47 -9.68 2.34 10.55
N GLY A 48 -8.38 2.32 10.86
CA GLY A 48 -7.64 3.46 11.41
C GLY A 48 -6.84 4.25 10.37
N VAL A 49 -6.98 3.95 9.07
CA VAL A 49 -6.17 4.59 8.03
C VAL A 49 -6.48 6.08 7.93
N THR A 50 -5.46 6.92 8.11
CA THR A 50 -5.53 8.39 8.00
C THR A 50 -5.09 8.90 6.63
N ASN A 51 -4.14 8.22 6.00
CA ASN A 51 -3.56 8.57 4.71
C ASN A 51 -2.86 7.36 4.10
N LEU A 52 -2.51 7.45 2.81
CA LEU A 52 -1.52 6.56 2.20
C LEU A 52 -0.18 7.28 2.07
N TRP A 53 0.89 6.52 2.21
CA TRP A 53 2.25 6.95 1.94
C TRP A 53 2.71 6.43 0.59
N VAL A 54 3.32 7.32 -0.20
CA VAL A 54 4.09 6.99 -1.39
C VAL A 54 5.46 7.64 -1.30
N HIS A 55 6.47 7.08 -1.97
CA HIS A 55 7.77 7.72 -2.03
C HIS A 55 7.68 9.05 -2.83
N PRO A 56 8.37 10.13 -2.42
CA PRO A 56 8.24 11.45 -3.06
C PRO A 56 8.68 11.51 -4.52
N THR A 57 9.63 10.67 -4.93
CA THR A 57 10.27 10.75 -6.27
C THR A 57 10.20 9.46 -7.07
N GLU A 58 9.85 8.34 -6.44
CA GLU A 58 9.91 7.05 -7.12
C GLU A 58 8.56 6.79 -7.80
N PRO A 59 8.57 6.46 -9.09
CA PRO A 59 7.34 6.38 -9.85
C PRO A 59 6.52 5.14 -9.46
N LEU A 60 5.23 5.24 -9.78
CA LEU A 60 4.32 4.12 -9.78
C LEU A 60 4.23 3.51 -11.19
N ARG A 61 3.76 2.28 -11.26
CA ARG A 61 3.48 1.56 -12.49
C ARG A 61 2.05 1.08 -12.47
N THR A 62 1.38 1.20 -13.62
CA THR A 62 0.07 0.61 -13.81
C THR A 62 0.23 -0.90 -13.97
N TRP A 63 -0.46 -1.67 -13.15
CA TRP A 63 -0.61 -3.12 -13.28
C TRP A 63 -2.04 -3.43 -13.74
N ILE A 64 -2.18 -4.09 -14.88
CA ILE A 64 -3.47 -4.41 -15.50
C ILE A 64 -3.76 -5.88 -15.21
N LEU A 65 -4.84 -6.14 -14.47
CA LEU A 65 -5.28 -7.49 -14.15
C LEU A 65 -6.73 -7.67 -14.62
N GLY A 66 -6.91 -8.35 -15.75
CA GLY A 66 -8.18 -8.43 -16.45
C GLY A 66 -8.66 -7.04 -16.88
N HIS A 67 -9.83 -6.63 -16.40
CA HIS A 67 -10.40 -5.29 -16.68
C HIS A 67 -10.01 -4.23 -15.66
N GLN A 68 -9.33 -4.63 -14.57
CA GLN A 68 -8.95 -3.73 -13.49
C GLN A 68 -7.56 -3.14 -13.75
N ARG A 69 -7.39 -1.89 -13.32
CA ARG A 69 -6.12 -1.18 -13.37
C ARG A 69 -5.72 -0.77 -11.97
N TYR A 70 -4.54 -1.22 -11.57
CA TYR A 70 -3.96 -0.94 -10.28
C TYR A 70 -2.72 -0.06 -10.42
N LEU A 71 -2.43 0.74 -9.42
CA LEU A 71 -1.16 1.43 -9.27
C LEU A 71 -0.37 0.80 -8.13
N VAL A 72 0.88 0.48 -8.41
CA VAL A 72 1.86 -0.08 -7.48
C VAL A 72 3.19 0.62 -7.71
N GLY A 73 4.13 0.56 -6.77
CA GLY A 73 5.50 1.04 -6.97
C GLY A 73 6.14 0.35 -8.17
N GLU A 74 6.93 1.08 -8.95
CA GLU A 74 7.53 0.54 -10.18
C GLU A 74 8.32 -0.75 -9.93
N ALA A 75 9.11 -0.78 -8.85
CA ALA A 75 9.88 -1.97 -8.47
C ALA A 75 9.01 -3.18 -8.09
N ALA A 76 7.78 -2.97 -7.63
CA ALA A 76 6.86 -4.03 -7.22
C ALA A 76 6.10 -4.66 -8.40
N ALA A 77 5.89 -3.93 -9.50
CA ALA A 77 5.02 -4.37 -10.58
C ALA A 77 5.47 -5.69 -11.25
N PRO A 78 6.76 -5.92 -11.57
CA PRO A 78 7.21 -7.19 -12.15
C PRO A 78 6.93 -8.37 -11.23
N ARG A 79 7.21 -8.22 -9.92
CA ARG A 79 6.99 -9.26 -8.91
C ARG A 79 5.52 -9.65 -8.79
N LEU A 80 4.62 -8.66 -8.82
CA LEU A 80 3.17 -8.91 -8.77
C LEU A 80 2.67 -9.64 -10.02
N ILE A 81 3.23 -9.34 -11.20
CA ILE A 81 2.90 -10.06 -12.44
C ILE A 81 3.40 -11.50 -12.40
N GLU A 82 4.61 -11.73 -11.88
CA GLU A 82 5.13 -13.09 -11.71
C GLU A 82 4.26 -13.93 -10.75
N GLN A 83 3.73 -13.31 -9.69
CA GLN A 83 2.92 -13.99 -8.67
C GLN A 83 1.45 -14.17 -9.06
N HIS A 84 0.87 -13.20 -9.78
CA HIS A 84 -0.58 -13.12 -9.99
C HIS A 84 -1.00 -12.95 -11.46
N GLY A 85 -0.05 -12.82 -12.38
CA GLY A 85 -0.31 -12.54 -13.80
C GLY A 85 -0.69 -11.08 -14.07
N GLY A 86 -1.20 -10.84 -15.28
CA GLY A 86 -1.54 -9.50 -15.77
C GLY A 86 -0.41 -8.86 -16.57
N GLU A 87 -0.56 -7.56 -16.85
CA GLU A 87 0.28 -6.83 -17.79
C GLU A 87 0.78 -5.51 -17.21
N LEU A 88 1.97 -5.08 -17.65
CA LEU A 88 2.50 -3.77 -17.32
C LEU A 88 1.85 -2.71 -18.21
N GLY A 89 1.14 -1.78 -17.58
CA GLY A 89 0.65 -0.55 -18.21
C GLY A 89 1.65 0.60 -18.10
N PRO A 90 1.20 1.86 -18.26
CA PRO A 90 2.04 3.05 -18.20
C PRO A 90 2.70 3.29 -16.83
N ILE A 91 3.86 3.94 -16.85
CA ILE A 91 4.47 4.56 -15.66
C ILE A 91 3.66 5.81 -15.29
N VAL A 92 3.50 6.04 -14.00
CA VAL A 92 2.82 7.20 -13.42
C VAL A 92 3.79 7.88 -12.46
N ALA A 93 4.09 9.15 -12.68
CA ALA A 93 4.98 9.87 -11.78
C ALA A 93 4.34 10.01 -10.39
N ALA A 94 5.13 9.92 -9.32
CA ALA A 94 4.62 10.07 -7.95
C ALA A 94 3.83 11.39 -7.77
N ALA A 95 4.31 12.47 -8.40
CA ALA A 95 3.66 13.78 -8.37
C ALA A 95 2.23 13.79 -8.94
N GLU A 96 1.87 12.83 -9.81
CA GLU A 96 0.50 12.72 -10.35
C GLU A 96 -0.51 12.16 -9.34
N VAL A 97 -0.03 11.50 -8.27
CA VAL A 97 -0.88 10.90 -7.24
C VAL A 97 -0.78 11.61 -5.90
N ILE A 98 0.37 12.22 -5.58
CA ILE A 98 0.57 12.97 -4.34
C ILE A 98 -0.43 14.14 -4.28
N GLY A 99 -1.09 14.28 -3.14
CA GLY A 99 -2.12 15.30 -2.91
C GLY A 99 -3.51 14.93 -3.42
N ARG A 100 -3.66 13.84 -4.20
CA ARG A 100 -4.98 13.28 -4.52
C ARG A 100 -5.54 12.50 -3.33
N THR A 101 -6.82 12.20 -3.40
CA THR A 101 -7.50 11.35 -2.40
C THR A 101 -7.79 9.97 -2.96
N VAL A 102 -7.90 9.00 -2.06
CA VAL A 102 -8.36 7.65 -2.35
C VAL A 102 -9.45 7.25 -1.38
N LYS A 103 -10.39 6.45 -1.87
CA LYS A 103 -11.42 5.82 -1.05
C LYS A 103 -10.86 4.58 -0.37
N ALA A 104 -10.84 4.59 0.95
CA ALA A 104 -10.51 3.43 1.75
C ALA A 104 -11.56 2.34 1.59
N PRO A 105 -11.16 1.07 1.36
CA PRO A 105 -12.12 -0.02 1.31
C PRO A 105 -12.70 -0.25 2.71
N LEU A 106 -13.87 -0.88 2.77
CA LEU A 106 -14.67 -1.14 3.98
C LEU A 106 -15.27 0.10 4.67
N THR A 107 -14.50 1.18 4.86
CA THR A 107 -14.98 2.41 5.52
C THR A 107 -15.56 3.42 4.53
N GLY A 108 -15.13 3.39 3.27
CA GLY A 108 -15.56 4.34 2.25
C GLY A 108 -15.07 5.78 2.45
N ARG A 109 -14.24 6.03 3.47
CA ARG A 109 -13.67 7.36 3.74
C ARG A 109 -12.66 7.75 2.66
N HIS A 110 -12.59 9.04 2.37
CA HIS A 110 -11.58 9.58 1.47
C HIS A 110 -10.37 10.03 2.29
N VAL A 111 -9.20 9.50 1.97
CA VAL A 111 -7.94 9.81 2.66
C VAL A 111 -6.91 10.31 1.65
N PRO A 112 -6.05 11.26 2.02
CA PRO A 112 -5.05 11.81 1.12
C PRO A 112 -3.92 10.82 0.84
N ILE A 113 -3.30 10.95 -0.33
CA ILE A 113 -2.00 10.37 -0.65
C ILE A 113 -0.94 11.40 -0.31
N VAL A 114 -0.05 11.06 0.62
CA VAL A 114 1.01 11.94 1.10
C VAL A 114 2.36 11.32 0.78
N SER A 115 3.31 12.15 0.38
CA SER A 115 4.67 11.68 0.14
C SER A 115 5.45 11.54 1.44
N SER A 116 6.21 10.46 1.58
CA SER A 116 7.14 10.28 2.69
C SER A 116 8.30 9.37 2.31
N ARG A 117 9.49 9.67 2.84
CA ARG A 117 10.71 8.85 2.66
C ARG A 117 10.77 7.63 3.58
N ILE A 118 9.77 7.43 4.44
CA ILE A 118 9.65 6.19 5.22
C ILE A 118 9.26 4.99 4.34
N VAL A 119 8.72 5.26 3.14
CA VAL A 119 8.36 4.22 2.17
C VAL A 119 9.62 3.76 1.47
N ASP A 120 9.99 2.50 1.69
CA ASP A 120 10.98 1.83 0.85
C ASP A 120 10.29 1.33 -0.44
N PRO A 121 10.64 1.86 -1.63
CA PRO A 121 10.06 1.42 -2.90
C PRO A 121 10.31 -0.05 -3.22
N GLN A 122 11.34 -0.66 -2.62
CA GLN A 122 11.69 -2.07 -2.84
C GLN A 122 10.81 -3.02 -2.02
N MET A 123 10.18 -2.54 -0.94
CA MET A 123 9.37 -3.36 -0.05
C MET A 123 7.88 -3.37 -0.41
N GLY A 124 7.25 -4.54 -0.30
CA GLY A 124 5.83 -4.72 -0.56
C GLY A 124 5.43 -4.20 -1.95
N THR A 125 4.42 -3.32 -1.97
CA THR A 125 3.90 -2.69 -3.19
C THR A 125 4.45 -1.28 -3.43
N GLY A 126 5.38 -0.77 -2.62
CA GLY A 126 5.83 0.63 -2.69
C GLY A 126 4.79 1.67 -2.26
N VAL A 127 3.68 1.23 -1.64
CA VAL A 127 2.63 2.07 -1.05
C VAL A 127 2.30 1.51 0.33
N VAL A 128 2.21 2.37 1.33
CA VAL A 128 1.96 1.98 2.72
C VAL A 128 0.70 2.68 3.23
N MET A 129 -0.20 1.95 3.88
CA MET A 129 -1.33 2.57 4.58
C MET A 129 -0.89 3.06 5.97
N SER A 130 -1.14 4.34 6.25
CA SER A 130 -0.74 4.99 7.50
C SER A 130 -1.79 4.77 8.57
N VAL A 131 -1.40 4.21 9.71
CA VAL A 131 -2.27 4.03 10.88
C VAL A 131 -1.56 4.54 12.14
N PRO A 132 -1.52 5.87 12.35
CA PRO A 132 -0.72 6.49 13.42
C PRO A 132 -1.07 6.03 14.83
N ALA A 133 -2.33 5.62 15.06
CA ALA A 133 -2.78 5.09 16.34
C ALA A 133 -2.14 3.73 16.71
N HIS A 134 -1.65 2.99 15.71
CA HIS A 134 -1.11 1.64 15.87
C HIS A 134 0.35 1.50 15.40
N ALA A 135 0.93 2.53 14.78
CA ALA A 135 2.29 2.54 14.25
C ALA A 135 3.05 3.81 14.65
N PRO A 136 4.03 3.72 15.58
CA PRO A 136 4.83 4.88 16.01
C PRO A 136 5.58 5.57 14.86
N ALA A 137 6.02 4.82 13.86
CA ALA A 137 6.70 5.35 12.67
C ALA A 137 5.79 6.29 11.86
N ASP A 138 4.51 5.94 11.71
CA ASP A 138 3.51 6.79 11.02
C ASP A 138 3.27 8.08 11.81
N ALA A 139 3.11 7.97 13.13
CA ALA A 139 2.91 9.13 14.00
C ALA A 139 4.11 10.10 13.96
N LEU A 140 5.34 9.58 13.90
CA LEU A 140 6.54 10.40 13.74
C LEU A 140 6.59 11.04 12.35
N ALA A 141 6.37 10.26 11.29
CA ALA A 141 6.40 10.76 9.92
C ALA A 141 5.39 11.90 9.68
N LEU A 142 4.18 11.80 10.25
CA LEU A 142 3.19 12.88 10.19
C LEU A 142 3.64 14.16 10.89
N ARG A 143 4.42 14.06 11.98
CA ARG A 143 4.92 15.23 12.71
C ARG A 143 6.01 15.98 11.94
N GLU A 144 6.80 15.25 11.17
CA GLU A 144 7.87 15.80 10.32
C GLU A 144 7.35 16.41 9.00
N LEU A 145 6.06 16.23 8.68
CA LEU A 145 5.48 16.83 7.48
C LEU A 145 5.45 18.37 7.56
N PRO A 146 5.65 19.06 6.43
CA PRO A 146 5.34 20.47 6.32
C PRO A 146 3.90 20.78 6.77
N PRO A 147 3.62 21.92 7.43
CA PRO A 147 2.31 22.23 8.00
C PRO A 147 1.15 22.00 7.03
N LYS A 148 1.28 22.47 5.78
CA LYS A 148 0.24 22.30 4.74
C LYS A 148 -0.09 20.84 4.42
N LEU A 149 0.90 19.95 4.40
CA LEU A 149 0.69 18.51 4.15
C LEU A 149 0.16 17.80 5.38
N ARG A 150 0.55 18.25 6.58
CA ARG A 150 0.03 17.72 7.84
C ARG A 150 -1.45 18.07 8.02
N GLU A 151 -1.84 19.30 7.70
CA GLU A 151 -3.22 19.79 7.77
C GLU A 151 -4.16 19.07 6.79
N SER A 152 -3.64 18.50 5.70
CA SER A 152 -4.46 17.69 4.78
C SER A 152 -4.78 16.30 5.30
N VAL A 153 -4.11 15.84 6.37
CA VAL A 153 -4.33 14.50 6.96
C VAL A 153 -5.31 14.63 8.13
N PRO A 154 -6.44 13.89 8.12
CA PRO A 154 -7.38 13.90 9.24
C PRO A 154 -6.69 13.34 10.50
N PRO A 155 -6.90 13.96 11.67
CA PRO A 155 -6.33 13.46 12.91
C PRO A 155 -6.98 12.13 13.30
N ALA A 156 -6.19 11.24 13.91
CA ALA A 156 -6.63 9.87 14.20
C ALA A 156 -7.89 9.78 15.08
N HIS A 157 -8.15 10.77 15.95
CA HIS A 157 -9.33 10.77 16.82
C HIS A 157 -10.64 11.03 16.07
N GLU A 158 -10.60 11.78 14.96
CA GLU A 158 -11.78 11.98 14.09
C GLU A 158 -12.16 10.68 13.34
N LEU A 159 -11.29 9.69 13.30
CA LEU A 159 -11.56 8.39 12.68
C LEU A 159 -12.19 7.36 13.64
N LEU A 160 -12.24 7.67 14.94
CA LEU A 160 -12.85 6.82 15.97
C LEU A 160 -14.36 7.03 16.11
N GLU A 161 -14.95 7.96 15.37
CA GLU A 161 -16.40 8.10 15.30
C GLU A 161 -16.97 6.88 14.56
N ILE A 162 -17.57 5.98 15.34
CA ILE A 162 -18.45 4.94 14.79
C ILE A 162 -19.67 5.69 14.25
N PRO A 163 -19.98 5.60 12.95
CA PRO A 163 -21.21 6.19 12.42
C PRO A 163 -22.40 5.67 13.22
N ASP A 164 -23.33 6.55 13.61
CA ASP A 164 -24.54 6.16 14.35
C ASP A 164 -25.36 5.08 13.61
N ASP A 165 -25.19 4.97 12.29
CA ASP A 165 -25.82 4.01 11.40
C ASP A 165 -24.96 2.77 11.08
N ALA A 166 -23.77 2.65 11.68
CA ALA A 166 -22.95 1.46 11.53
C ALA A 166 -23.78 0.24 11.96
N PRO A 167 -23.88 -0.81 11.11
CA PRO A 167 -24.70 -1.96 11.45
C PRO A 167 -24.13 -2.60 12.71
N LEU A 168 -24.83 -2.44 13.83
CA LEU A 168 -24.56 -3.19 15.06
C LEU A 168 -24.51 -4.67 14.69
N SER A 169 -23.46 -5.33 15.14
CA SER A 169 -23.25 -6.74 14.83
C SER A 169 -24.47 -7.54 15.30
N ALA A 170 -24.80 -8.61 14.56
CA ALA A 170 -25.98 -9.44 14.80
C ALA A 170 -26.01 -10.12 16.20
N SER A 171 -24.97 -9.96 17.03
CA SER A 171 -24.92 -10.46 18.41
C SER A 171 -25.51 -9.50 19.46
N GLU A 172 -26.03 -8.33 19.06
CA GLU A 172 -26.63 -7.34 19.97
C GLU A 172 -28.15 -7.16 19.75
N ARG A 173 -28.84 -8.20 19.25
CA ARG A 173 -30.32 -8.29 19.25
C ARG A 173 -30.81 -9.51 20.01
#